data_AF-A0A9N7N3N9-F1
#
_entry.id   AF-A0A9N7N3N9-F1
#
_cell.length_a   1.000
_cell.length_b   1.000
_cell.length_c   1.000
_cell.angle_alpha   90.00
_cell.angle_beta   90.00
_cell.angle_gamma   90.00
#
_symmetry.space_group_name_H-M   'P 1'
#
loop_
_entity.id
_entity.type
_entity.pdbx_description
1 polymer ?
#
loop_
_entity_poly.entity_id
_entity_poly.type
_entity_poly.pdbx_seq_one_letter_code
_entity_poly.pdbx_strand_id
1 'polypeptide(L)'
;MLGAPPPPPPPPPPPPSIPGAPPPPPPPMAGAPLPPPSILGPPPPPPPPMAGAPPPPPPPGGSVRGPPAPPGPPRPPGGGPPPPPPFGKGPTATAPPGRGRGLARPGLSATAPRRSTLKPLHWSKVTRVVQGSLWEELQRVGDPQVSPQFDVSELETLFSATVPKSDIAGGKSGERRKSTGSKPDKVHLVDLRRANNTEIMLTKVKMPLPDMMAAALAMDESILDADQVENLIKFCPTKEEMDLLKGYTGDLENLGKCEQFFLELMKVPRVEAKLRVFLFKIQFNFQVSDFKKSLNLVNSSCEEVRRSLKLKEIMKAILFLGNTLNHGTARGSALGFKLDSLLKLTDTRASNSKMTLMHYLCKKLASKAPGLLDFHQDLVSLEAASKIQLKSLAEEMQSIIKGLEKVKLELDASENDGPVSNTFRKTLNEFVVIAETEVSSVTSLYSIAGKNADALALYFGEDPARCPFEQVTQTLLNFVRLFRKAHDENCKQAELEKKKAQKEAEMENAKGISLTRKGGKTES
;
A
#
# COMPACT_ATOMS: atom_id res chain seq x y z
N MET A 1 -26.77 -47.66 68.63
CA MET A 1 -27.70 -46.52 68.81
C MET A 1 -27.92 -45.88 67.44
N LEU A 2 -29.15 -45.93 66.94
CA LEU A 2 -29.54 -45.47 65.60
C LEU A 2 -29.78 -43.94 65.64
N GLY A 3 -29.06 -43.19 64.81
CA GLY A 3 -29.17 -41.73 64.69
C GLY A 3 -30.33 -41.31 63.79
N ALA A 4 -30.96 -40.19 64.15
CA ALA A 4 -32.17 -39.62 63.55
C ALA A 4 -31.99 -39.11 62.10
N PRO A 5 -33.06 -39.07 61.29
CA PRO A 5 -33.02 -38.57 59.91
C PRO A 5 -32.98 -37.03 59.82
N PRO A 6 -32.45 -36.47 58.71
CA PRO A 6 -32.29 -35.03 58.52
C PRO A 6 -33.62 -34.28 58.21
N PRO A 7 -33.69 -32.96 58.48
CA PRO A 7 -34.90 -32.17 58.29
C PRO A 7 -35.20 -31.83 56.82
N PRO A 8 -36.48 -31.56 56.47
CA PRO A 8 -36.90 -31.27 55.10
C PRO A 8 -36.52 -29.85 54.63
N PRO A 9 -36.39 -29.64 53.31
CA PRO A 9 -35.98 -28.37 52.71
C PRO A 9 -37.07 -27.29 52.76
N PRO A 10 -36.69 -25.99 52.74
CA PRO A 10 -37.61 -24.86 52.80
C PRO A 10 -38.40 -24.63 51.49
N PRO A 11 -39.58 -23.98 51.56
CA PRO A 11 -40.46 -23.75 50.42
C PRO A 11 -39.93 -22.68 49.44
N PRO A 12 -40.35 -22.72 48.17
CA PRO A 12 -39.89 -21.81 47.13
C PRO A 12 -40.50 -20.39 47.24
N PRO A 13 -39.79 -19.35 46.75
CA PRO A 13 -40.24 -17.96 46.79
C PRO A 13 -41.35 -17.66 45.76
N PRO A 14 -42.20 -16.64 46.01
CA PRO A 14 -43.33 -16.29 45.16
C PRO A 14 -42.92 -15.60 43.84
N PRO A 15 -43.77 -15.67 42.78
CA PRO A 15 -43.45 -15.13 41.46
C PRO A 15 -43.52 -13.59 41.38
N PRO A 16 -42.78 -12.96 40.45
CA PRO A 16 -42.64 -11.51 40.36
C PRO A 16 -43.86 -10.82 39.73
N SER A 17 -44.18 -9.62 40.26
CA SER A 17 -45.29 -8.76 39.84
C SER A 17 -45.02 -8.07 38.49
N ILE A 18 -46.01 -8.10 37.59
CA ILE A 18 -46.00 -7.44 36.27
C ILE A 18 -46.35 -5.95 36.46
N PRO A 19 -45.53 -4.99 35.99
CA PRO A 19 -45.87 -3.56 36.03
C PRO A 19 -46.89 -3.19 34.95
N GLY A 20 -47.96 -2.50 35.35
CA GLY A 20 -49.03 -2.00 34.49
C GLY A 20 -48.61 -0.88 33.53
N ALA A 21 -49.35 -0.78 32.42
CA ALA A 21 -49.17 0.21 31.35
C ALA A 21 -49.48 1.65 31.82
N PRO A 22 -48.82 2.68 31.23
CA PRO A 22 -49.08 4.08 31.55
C PRO A 22 -50.35 4.63 30.83
N PRO A 23 -51.01 5.66 31.38
CA PRO A 23 -52.24 6.23 30.82
C PRO A 23 -51.98 7.18 29.63
N PRO A 24 -53.00 7.44 28.78
CA PRO A 24 -52.86 8.27 27.58
C PRO A 24 -52.83 9.79 27.89
N PRO A 25 -52.22 10.61 27.02
CA PRO A 25 -52.05 12.05 27.24
C PRO A 25 -53.30 12.89 26.87
N PRO A 26 -53.48 14.09 27.47
CA PRO A 26 -54.62 14.99 27.22
C PRO A 26 -54.42 15.87 25.96
N PRO A 27 -55.52 16.45 25.40
CA PRO A 27 -55.49 17.19 24.15
C PRO A 27 -55.01 18.66 24.31
N PRO A 28 -54.55 19.32 23.23
CA PRO A 28 -53.82 20.59 23.33
C PRO A 28 -54.76 21.80 23.36
N MET A 29 -54.42 22.79 24.19
CA MET A 29 -55.05 24.12 24.21
C MET A 29 -54.12 25.17 23.61
N ALA A 30 -54.70 26.11 22.86
CA ALA A 30 -54.03 27.12 22.05
C ALA A 30 -53.69 28.42 22.80
N GLY A 31 -52.55 29.01 22.45
CA GLY A 31 -52.39 30.47 22.35
C GLY A 31 -51.61 31.21 23.47
N ALA A 32 -50.33 31.49 23.23
CA ALA A 32 -49.66 32.79 23.49
C ALA A 32 -48.21 32.79 22.94
N PRO A 33 -47.67 33.91 22.41
CA PRO A 33 -46.38 33.97 21.70
C PRO A 33 -45.18 34.32 22.61
N LEU A 34 -43.98 33.83 22.25
CA LEU A 34 -42.69 34.11 22.89
C LEU A 34 -41.61 34.59 21.87
N PRO A 35 -40.53 35.28 22.30
CA PRO A 35 -39.67 36.19 21.50
C PRO A 35 -38.44 35.49 20.82
N PRO A 36 -37.53 36.19 20.10
CA PRO A 36 -36.84 35.76 18.86
C PRO A 36 -35.57 34.88 19.04
N PRO A 37 -34.97 34.34 17.94
CA PRO A 37 -34.30 33.04 17.94
C PRO A 37 -32.82 33.09 18.35
N SER A 38 -32.40 32.13 19.17
CA SER A 38 -30.99 31.84 19.47
C SER A 38 -30.49 30.63 18.69
N ILE A 39 -29.22 30.76 18.31
CA ILE A 39 -28.42 29.95 17.40
C ILE A 39 -28.38 28.46 17.78
N LEU A 40 -28.51 27.61 16.76
CA LEU A 40 -28.38 26.15 16.79
C LEU A 40 -27.01 25.72 17.37
N GLY A 41 -27.01 25.17 18.58
CA GLY A 41 -25.92 24.31 19.07
C GLY A 41 -26.09 22.87 18.57
N PRO A 42 -24.99 22.10 18.42
CA PRO A 42 -25.08 20.69 18.02
C PRO A 42 -25.77 19.84 19.09
N PRO A 43 -26.43 18.73 18.72
CA PRO A 43 -27.15 17.87 19.66
C PRO A 43 -26.19 17.19 20.66
N PRO A 44 -26.68 16.84 21.87
CA PRO A 44 -25.88 16.12 22.86
C PRO A 44 -25.48 14.72 22.37
N PRO A 45 -24.30 14.21 22.76
CA PRO A 45 -23.84 12.88 22.37
C PRO A 45 -24.68 11.77 23.02
N PRO A 46 -24.78 10.58 22.37
CA PRO A 46 -25.53 9.44 22.90
C PRO A 46 -24.91 8.88 24.19
N PRO A 47 -25.72 8.25 25.08
CA PRO A 47 -25.22 7.63 26.30
C PRO A 47 -24.30 6.43 26.01
N PRO A 48 -23.30 6.17 26.86
CA PRO A 48 -22.37 5.04 26.69
C PRO A 48 -23.10 3.69 26.88
N PRO A 49 -22.69 2.63 26.16
CA PRO A 49 -23.27 1.30 26.32
C PRO A 49 -22.98 0.75 27.72
N MET A 50 -24.02 0.23 28.39
CA MET A 50 -23.87 -0.50 29.65
C MET A 50 -22.93 -1.69 29.47
N ALA A 51 -21.97 -1.79 30.39
CA ALA A 51 -21.02 -2.88 30.48
C ALA A 51 -21.75 -4.22 30.68
N GLY A 52 -21.63 -5.12 29.72
CA GLY A 52 -21.90 -6.54 29.92
C GLY A 52 -20.87 -7.13 30.89
N ALA A 53 -21.31 -8.04 31.76
CA ALA A 53 -20.47 -8.77 32.69
C ALA A 53 -19.33 -9.52 31.97
N PRO A 54 -18.14 -9.66 32.58
CA PRO A 54 -17.05 -10.43 31.99
C PRO A 54 -17.39 -11.93 31.97
N PRO A 55 -16.89 -12.70 30.98
CA PRO A 55 -17.04 -14.15 30.94
C PRO A 55 -16.30 -14.82 32.13
N PRO A 56 -16.76 -16.00 32.58
CA PRO A 56 -16.17 -16.69 33.71
C PRO A 56 -14.71 -17.15 33.42
N PRO A 57 -13.86 -17.24 34.46
CA PRO A 57 -12.47 -17.66 34.30
C PRO A 57 -12.36 -19.15 33.94
N PRO A 58 -11.36 -19.55 33.12
CA PRO A 58 -11.08 -20.96 32.84
C PRO A 58 -10.56 -21.68 34.10
N PRO A 59 -10.82 -23.00 34.23
CA PRO A 59 -10.42 -23.77 35.41
C PRO A 59 -8.89 -23.89 35.54
N PRO A 60 -8.36 -24.12 36.76
CA PRO A 60 -6.92 -24.18 37.00
C PRO A 60 -6.31 -25.42 36.35
N GLY A 61 -5.53 -25.22 35.29
CA GLY A 61 -4.76 -26.27 34.64
C GLY A 61 -3.56 -26.67 35.50
N GLY A 62 -3.70 -27.77 36.24
CA GLY A 62 -2.61 -28.42 36.95
C GLY A 62 -1.59 -29.01 35.99
N SER A 63 -0.33 -28.70 36.26
CA SER A 63 0.86 -29.25 35.62
C SER A 63 0.98 -30.75 35.94
N VAL A 64 0.65 -31.63 34.99
CA VAL A 64 1.18 -33.00 34.96
C VAL A 64 1.63 -33.31 33.55
N ARG A 65 2.95 -33.50 33.40
CA ARG A 65 3.61 -33.96 32.17
C ARG A 65 3.15 -35.38 31.84
N GLY A 66 2.41 -35.55 30.76
CA GLY A 66 2.29 -36.83 30.05
C GLY A 66 3.42 -36.99 29.02
N PRO A 67 3.88 -38.22 28.72
CA PRO A 67 4.94 -38.44 27.74
C PRO A 67 4.45 -38.12 26.32
N PRO A 68 5.36 -37.70 25.41
CA PRO A 68 4.99 -37.40 24.02
C PRO A 68 4.58 -38.67 23.27
N ALA A 69 3.66 -38.54 22.31
CA ALA A 69 3.31 -39.59 21.38
C ALA A 69 4.53 -40.02 20.54
N PRO A 70 4.66 -41.31 20.16
CA PRO A 70 5.82 -41.79 19.41
C PRO A 70 5.85 -41.21 17.99
N PRO A 71 7.05 -40.95 17.43
CA PRO A 71 7.19 -40.50 16.05
C PRO A 71 6.74 -41.57 15.06
N GLY A 72 6.03 -41.18 14.01
CA GLY A 72 5.80 -42.04 12.85
C GLY A 72 7.12 -42.44 12.16
N PRO A 73 7.16 -43.59 11.47
CA PRO A 73 8.40 -44.11 10.90
C PRO A 73 8.99 -43.21 9.79
N PRO A 74 10.32 -43.23 9.57
CA PRO A 74 10.99 -42.35 8.63
C PRO A 74 10.68 -42.72 7.18
N ARG A 75 10.50 -41.72 6.31
CA ARG A 75 10.45 -41.92 4.86
C ARG A 75 11.87 -42.15 4.31
N PRO A 76 12.07 -43.10 3.37
CA PRO A 76 13.36 -43.28 2.70
C PRO A 76 13.68 -42.08 1.79
N PRO A 77 14.97 -41.73 1.61
CA PRO A 77 15.37 -40.63 0.74
C PRO A 77 15.38 -41.04 -0.73
N GLY A 78 14.70 -40.27 -1.58
CA GLY A 78 14.74 -40.38 -3.04
C GLY A 78 13.46 -40.94 -3.67
N GLY A 79 12.57 -40.04 -4.13
CA GLY A 79 11.40 -40.42 -4.91
C GLY A 79 10.79 -39.19 -5.60
N GLY A 80 11.02 -39.06 -6.90
CA GLY A 80 10.38 -38.06 -7.75
C GLY A 80 8.89 -38.35 -8.01
N PRO A 81 8.16 -37.43 -8.66
CA PRO A 81 6.75 -37.62 -8.98
C PRO A 81 6.52 -38.75 -10.02
N PRO A 82 5.34 -39.41 -10.02
CA PRO A 82 5.09 -40.62 -10.80
C PRO A 82 4.94 -40.36 -12.33
N PRO A 83 5.29 -41.34 -13.18
CA PRO A 83 5.19 -41.22 -14.63
C PRO A 83 3.76 -41.51 -15.16
N PRO A 84 3.39 -40.96 -16.34
CA PRO A 84 2.14 -41.29 -17.02
C PRO A 84 2.15 -42.71 -17.65
N PRO A 85 0.98 -43.35 -17.80
CA PRO A 85 0.85 -44.76 -18.22
C PRO A 85 1.07 -44.99 -19.74
N PRO A 86 1.53 -46.20 -20.15
CA PRO A 86 1.89 -46.52 -21.53
C PRO A 86 0.75 -47.21 -22.29
N PHE A 87 0.60 -46.93 -23.58
CA PHE A 87 -0.23 -47.76 -24.48
C PHE A 87 0.50 -48.06 -25.80
N GLY A 88 1.04 -49.29 -25.88
CA GLY A 88 0.54 -50.34 -26.77
C GLY A 88 0.73 -50.19 -28.29
N LYS A 89 1.66 -51.00 -28.82
CA LYS A 89 1.83 -51.33 -30.24
C LYS A 89 0.66 -52.19 -30.78
N GLY A 90 0.24 -51.91 -32.02
CA GLY A 90 -0.26 -52.87 -33.05
C GLY A 90 -1.57 -53.63 -32.76
N PRO A 91 -2.30 -54.13 -33.79
CA PRO A 91 -1.72 -54.80 -34.96
C PRO A 91 -2.30 -54.40 -36.34
N THR A 92 -1.61 -54.91 -37.35
CA THR A 92 -1.85 -54.96 -38.80
C THR A 92 -3.19 -55.57 -39.22
N ALA A 93 -3.80 -55.07 -40.31
CA ALA A 93 -4.25 -55.87 -41.47
C ALA A 93 -4.93 -55.03 -42.58
N THR A 94 -4.43 -55.23 -43.81
CA THR A 94 -5.14 -55.30 -45.11
C THR A 94 -5.84 -54.08 -45.72
N ALA A 95 -5.27 -53.58 -46.83
CA ALA A 95 -5.99 -52.93 -47.94
C ALA A 95 -6.88 -53.96 -48.69
N PRO A 96 -7.88 -53.56 -49.51
CA PRO A 96 -7.60 -53.13 -50.91
C PRO A 96 -8.51 -51.99 -51.45
N PRO A 97 -8.29 -51.52 -52.70
CA PRO A 97 -8.76 -50.23 -53.23
C PRO A 97 -10.05 -50.34 -54.06
N GLY A 98 -10.82 -49.25 -54.18
CA GLY A 98 -12.06 -49.22 -54.97
C GLY A 98 -12.35 -47.88 -55.62
N ARG A 99 -12.48 -47.91 -56.94
CA ARG A 99 -12.67 -46.81 -57.92
C ARG A 99 -14.13 -46.79 -58.38
N GLY A 100 -14.74 -45.62 -58.60
CA GLY A 100 -16.02 -45.46 -59.34
C GLY A 100 -16.94 -44.39 -58.73
N ARG A 101 -17.07 -43.19 -59.30
CA ARG A 101 -17.82 -42.75 -60.51
C ARG A 101 -19.33 -42.56 -60.25
N GLY A 102 -19.69 -41.33 -59.90
CA GLY A 102 -20.79 -40.52 -60.46
C GLY A 102 -22.25 -40.87 -60.11
N LEU A 103 -23.02 -39.85 -59.69
CA LEU A 103 -24.24 -39.35 -60.35
C LEU A 103 -24.72 -38.05 -59.66
N ALA A 104 -25.39 -37.18 -60.42
CA ALA A 104 -25.53 -35.74 -60.21
C ALA A 104 -26.90 -35.29 -59.61
N ARG A 105 -26.87 -34.16 -58.85
CA ARG A 105 -27.77 -32.96 -58.68
C ARG A 105 -29.28 -33.05 -59.03
N PRO A 106 -30.21 -32.18 -58.52
CA PRO A 106 -30.01 -30.74 -58.15
C PRO A 106 -30.91 -30.09 -57.03
N GLY A 107 -30.44 -28.94 -56.47
CA GLY A 107 -31.26 -27.80 -55.92
C GLY A 107 -31.92 -28.02 -54.55
N LEU A 108 -31.97 -27.10 -53.58
CA LEU A 108 -31.95 -25.63 -53.59
C LEU A 108 -31.21 -25.05 -52.36
N SER A 109 -30.51 -23.94 -52.59
CA SER A 109 -30.34 -22.76 -51.72
C SER A 109 -30.54 -22.91 -50.20
N ALA A 110 -29.44 -22.83 -49.46
CA ALA A 110 -29.40 -22.05 -48.22
C ALA A 110 -28.11 -21.25 -48.19
N THR A 111 -28.26 -19.95 -48.47
CA THR A 111 -27.32 -18.88 -48.17
C THR A 111 -26.77 -19.05 -46.75
N ALA A 112 -25.49 -19.33 -46.62
CA ALA A 112 -24.80 -19.13 -45.34
C ALA A 112 -24.89 -17.63 -44.99
N PRO A 113 -25.42 -17.24 -43.82
CA PRO A 113 -25.50 -15.84 -43.46
C PRO A 113 -24.08 -15.27 -43.34
N ARG A 114 -23.96 -14.00 -43.72
CA ARG A 114 -22.74 -13.21 -43.66
C ARG A 114 -22.16 -13.24 -42.24
N ARG A 115 -20.83 -13.35 -42.14
CA ARG A 115 -20.08 -13.14 -40.89
C ARG A 115 -20.52 -11.82 -40.26
N SER A 116 -20.87 -11.84 -38.98
CA SER A 116 -21.49 -10.75 -38.24
C SER A 116 -20.72 -9.44 -38.38
N THR A 117 -21.44 -8.37 -38.73
CA THR A 117 -20.93 -7.01 -38.81
C THR A 117 -20.90 -6.34 -37.44
N LEU A 118 -20.73 -7.08 -36.34
CA LEU A 118 -20.77 -6.54 -34.99
C LEU A 118 -19.39 -6.00 -34.58
N LYS A 119 -19.37 -4.91 -33.81
CA LYS A 119 -18.14 -4.41 -33.20
C LYS A 119 -17.57 -5.46 -32.23
N PRO A 120 -16.29 -5.84 -32.34
CA PRO A 120 -15.71 -6.88 -31.48
C PRO A 120 -15.58 -6.40 -30.04
N LEU A 121 -15.87 -7.30 -29.09
CA LEU A 121 -15.59 -7.09 -27.66
C LEU A 121 -14.17 -7.56 -27.33
N HIS A 122 -13.31 -6.64 -26.92
CA HIS A 122 -11.90 -6.91 -26.60
C HIS A 122 -11.70 -7.40 -25.16
N TRP A 123 -12.28 -8.55 -24.82
CA TRP A 123 -12.04 -9.19 -23.52
C TRP A 123 -10.77 -10.06 -23.51
N SER A 124 -10.17 -10.25 -22.33
CA SER A 124 -9.11 -11.24 -22.14
C SER A 124 -9.74 -12.60 -21.86
N LYS A 125 -9.64 -13.54 -22.81
CA LYS A 125 -10.27 -14.86 -22.71
C LYS A 125 -9.60 -15.74 -21.64
N VAL A 126 -10.41 -16.46 -20.86
CA VAL A 126 -9.93 -17.54 -19.98
C VAL A 126 -9.77 -18.81 -20.81
N THR A 127 -8.53 -19.27 -21.02
CA THR A 127 -8.23 -20.43 -21.88
C THR A 127 -8.37 -21.79 -21.19
N ARG A 128 -8.36 -21.81 -19.85
CA ARG A 128 -8.62 -23.00 -19.04
C ARG A 128 -9.39 -22.59 -17.79
N VAL A 129 -10.48 -23.28 -17.52
CA VAL A 129 -11.26 -23.10 -16.30
C VAL A 129 -10.48 -23.67 -15.11
N VAL A 130 -10.37 -22.89 -14.04
CA VAL A 130 -9.65 -23.29 -12.82
C VAL A 130 -10.61 -23.98 -11.87
N GLN A 131 -10.15 -25.04 -11.21
CA GLN A 131 -10.97 -25.78 -10.24
C GLN A 131 -11.35 -24.89 -9.05
N GLY A 132 -12.62 -24.88 -8.65
CA GLY A 132 -13.20 -23.99 -7.66
C GLY A 132 -13.51 -22.57 -8.17
N SER A 133 -13.35 -22.30 -9.47
CA SER A 133 -13.73 -21.01 -10.04
C SER A 133 -15.21 -20.93 -10.36
N LEU A 134 -15.76 -19.71 -10.37
CA LEU A 134 -17.12 -19.41 -10.83
C LEU A 134 -17.42 -20.04 -12.20
N TRP A 135 -16.43 -20.07 -13.10
CA TRP A 135 -16.56 -20.65 -14.44
C TRP A 135 -16.71 -22.17 -14.44
N GLU A 136 -16.13 -22.88 -13.45
CA GLU A 136 -16.33 -24.33 -13.26
C GLU A 136 -17.70 -24.60 -12.65
N GLU A 137 -18.09 -23.79 -11.66
CA GLU A 137 -19.38 -23.88 -10.99
C GLU A 137 -20.55 -23.71 -11.98
N LEU A 138 -20.46 -22.72 -12.87
CA LEU A 138 -21.43 -22.46 -13.94
C LEU A 138 -21.51 -23.57 -15.00
N GLN A 139 -20.45 -24.36 -15.21
CA GLN A 139 -20.48 -25.51 -16.13
C GLN A 139 -21.06 -26.77 -15.48
N ARG A 140 -20.91 -26.91 -14.15
CA ARG A 140 -21.35 -28.06 -13.37
C ARG A 140 -22.84 -28.00 -13.03
N VAL A 141 -23.38 -26.80 -12.82
CA VAL A 141 -24.82 -26.55 -12.70
C VAL A 141 -25.41 -26.58 -14.11
N GLY A 142 -25.66 -27.80 -14.62
CA GLY A 142 -26.28 -28.02 -15.92
C GLY A 142 -27.75 -27.62 -15.92
N ASP A 143 -28.04 -26.31 -15.82
CA ASP A 143 -29.39 -25.79 -16.02
C ASP A 143 -29.58 -25.54 -17.53
N PRO A 144 -30.60 -26.15 -18.18
CA PRO A 144 -30.89 -25.88 -19.57
C PRO A 144 -31.39 -24.43 -19.71
N GLN A 145 -30.49 -23.54 -20.11
CA GLN A 145 -30.81 -22.34 -20.90
C GLN A 145 -32.00 -21.51 -20.40
N VAL A 146 -31.77 -20.68 -19.37
CA VAL A 146 -32.18 -19.29 -19.54
C VAL A 146 -31.04 -18.62 -20.29
N SER A 147 -30.99 -18.81 -21.61
CA SER A 147 -30.38 -17.78 -22.43
C SER A 147 -31.14 -16.51 -22.05
N PRO A 148 -30.47 -15.47 -21.53
CA PRO A 148 -31.17 -14.21 -21.39
C PRO A 148 -31.64 -13.89 -22.81
N GLN A 149 -32.96 -13.78 -22.97
CA GLN A 149 -33.61 -13.51 -24.26
C GLN A 149 -33.26 -12.08 -24.65
N PHE A 150 -32.00 -11.89 -25.05
CA PHE A 150 -31.53 -10.69 -25.70
C PHE A 150 -32.02 -10.76 -27.13
N ASP A 151 -32.69 -9.71 -27.57
CA ASP A 151 -33.03 -9.56 -28.98
C ASP A 151 -31.71 -9.38 -29.76
N VAL A 152 -31.27 -10.46 -30.41
CA VAL A 152 -30.06 -10.48 -31.22
C VAL A 152 -30.17 -9.47 -32.37
N SER A 153 -31.38 -9.21 -32.85
CA SER A 153 -31.64 -8.25 -33.93
C SER A 153 -31.45 -6.81 -33.45
N GLU A 154 -31.87 -6.51 -32.22
CA GLU A 154 -31.59 -5.22 -31.56
C GLU A 154 -30.09 -5.05 -31.35
N LEU A 155 -29.40 -6.10 -30.87
CA LEU A 155 -27.95 -6.09 -30.66
C LEU A 155 -27.18 -5.87 -31.99
N GLU A 156 -27.58 -6.56 -33.06
CA GLU A 156 -27.02 -6.39 -34.40
C GLU A 156 -27.26 -4.98 -34.95
N THR A 157 -28.42 -4.39 -34.67
CA THR A 157 -28.75 -3.02 -35.08
C THR A 157 -27.90 -2.01 -34.31
N LEU A 158 -27.85 -2.11 -32.99
CA LEU A 158 -27.19 -1.14 -32.11
C LEU A 158 -25.65 -1.20 -32.17
N PHE A 159 -25.08 -2.39 -32.41
CA PHE A 159 -23.63 -2.62 -32.33
C PHE A 159 -23.00 -3.02 -33.65
N SER A 160 -23.67 -2.79 -34.78
CA SER A 160 -23.08 -2.97 -36.10
C SER A 160 -21.92 -2.00 -36.36
N ALA A 161 -20.83 -2.51 -36.94
CA ALA A 161 -19.78 -1.76 -37.58
C ALA A 161 -20.38 -1.09 -38.82
N THR A 162 -20.46 0.25 -38.78
CA THR A 162 -21.01 1.06 -39.86
C THR A 162 -20.10 0.91 -41.09
N VAL A 163 -20.50 0.10 -42.05
CA VAL A 163 -19.88 0.07 -43.38
C VAL A 163 -20.50 1.23 -44.17
N PRO A 164 -19.72 2.16 -44.75
CA PRO A 164 -20.26 3.18 -45.64
C PRO A 164 -20.97 2.46 -46.80
N LYS A 165 -22.28 2.67 -46.95
CA LYS A 165 -23.03 2.13 -48.09
C LYS A 165 -22.49 2.73 -49.37
N SER A 166 -22.02 1.88 -50.29
CA SER A 166 -21.88 2.23 -51.69
C SER A 166 -23.28 2.38 -52.29
N ASP A 167 -23.70 3.62 -52.53
CA ASP A 167 -24.93 3.91 -53.26
C ASP A 167 -24.77 3.50 -54.73
N ILE A 168 -25.57 2.51 -55.16
CA ILE A 168 -25.88 2.31 -56.58
C ILE A 168 -27.40 2.50 -56.76
N ALA A 169 -27.70 3.67 -57.34
CA ALA A 169 -28.77 4.04 -58.26
C ALA A 169 -30.26 3.98 -57.83
N GLY A 170 -30.91 5.15 -57.86
CA GLY A 170 -32.38 5.28 -57.78
C GLY A 170 -33.02 6.67 -57.90
N GLY A 171 -32.39 7.69 -58.50
CA GLY A 171 -33.01 8.86 -59.18
C GLY A 171 -33.97 9.84 -58.45
N LYS A 172 -33.53 11.09 -58.23
CA LYS A 172 -33.98 12.32 -58.95
C LYS A 172 -33.52 13.62 -58.24
N SER A 173 -32.87 14.49 -59.03
CA SER A 173 -32.74 15.97 -58.95
C SER A 173 -32.37 16.66 -57.64
N GLY A 174 -31.27 17.44 -57.65
CA GLY A 174 -31.05 18.50 -56.66
C GLY A 174 -29.60 18.88 -56.37
N GLU A 175 -28.89 19.39 -57.38
CA GLU A 175 -27.84 20.42 -57.30
C GLU A 175 -27.28 20.82 -55.90
N ARG A 176 -26.04 20.41 -55.58
CA ARG A 176 -25.02 21.34 -55.04
C ARG A 176 -23.60 20.76 -55.04
N ARG A 177 -22.72 21.55 -55.67
CA ARG A 177 -21.26 21.48 -55.73
C ARG A 177 -20.60 21.21 -54.36
N LYS A 178 -19.62 20.29 -54.30
CA LYS A 178 -18.19 20.62 -54.10
C LYS A 178 -17.27 19.39 -54.08
N SER A 179 -16.21 19.51 -54.86
CA SER A 179 -14.94 18.77 -54.87
C SER A 179 -14.30 18.49 -53.50
N THR A 180 -13.64 17.35 -53.34
CA THR A 180 -12.20 17.21 -53.01
C THR A 180 -11.79 15.73 -53.03
N GLY A 181 -10.58 15.44 -53.53
CA GLY A 181 -10.15 14.15 -54.05
C GLY A 181 -10.18 12.95 -53.11
N SER A 182 -10.32 11.78 -53.73
CA SER A 182 -10.11 10.48 -53.12
C SER A 182 -8.67 10.40 -52.59
N LYS A 183 -8.50 10.58 -51.27
CA LYS A 183 -7.30 10.04 -50.61
C LYS A 183 -7.36 8.52 -50.78
N PRO A 184 -6.26 7.85 -51.14
CA PRO A 184 -6.25 6.39 -51.15
C PRO A 184 -6.65 5.91 -49.75
N ASP A 185 -7.62 4.98 -49.68
CA ASP A 185 -8.07 4.38 -48.43
C ASP A 185 -6.86 3.73 -47.77
N LYS A 186 -6.39 4.32 -46.66
CA LYS A 186 -5.29 3.76 -45.90
C LYS A 186 -5.76 2.50 -45.19
N VAL A 187 -4.96 1.44 -45.30
CA VAL A 187 -5.25 0.16 -44.66
C VAL A 187 -4.90 0.27 -43.18
N HIS A 188 -5.89 0.04 -42.34
CA HIS A 188 -5.73 0.00 -40.89
C HIS A 188 -5.80 -1.45 -40.42
N LEU A 189 -4.71 -1.92 -39.81
CA LEU A 189 -4.59 -3.28 -39.26
C LEU A 189 -4.72 -3.26 -37.74
N VAL A 190 -4.26 -2.18 -37.10
CA VAL A 190 -4.36 -1.97 -35.66
C VAL A 190 -5.76 -1.47 -35.34
N ASP A 191 -6.26 -1.81 -34.15
CA ASP A 191 -7.55 -1.31 -33.66
C ASP A 191 -7.63 0.22 -33.77
N LEU A 192 -8.75 0.75 -34.26
CA LEU A 192 -8.90 2.16 -34.58
C LEU A 192 -8.72 3.06 -33.33
N ARG A 193 -9.13 2.61 -32.14
CA ARG A 193 -8.94 3.39 -30.90
C ARG A 193 -7.46 3.40 -30.51
N ARG A 194 -6.78 2.26 -30.61
CA ARG A 194 -5.32 2.18 -30.37
C ARG A 194 -4.55 3.04 -31.37
N ALA A 195 -4.88 2.94 -32.66
CA ALA A 195 -4.28 3.72 -33.73
C ALA A 195 -4.48 5.24 -33.53
N ASN A 196 -5.69 5.67 -33.19
CA ASN A 196 -5.99 7.08 -32.92
C ASN A 196 -5.23 7.60 -31.68
N ASN A 197 -5.16 6.81 -30.60
CA ASN A 197 -4.41 7.19 -29.40
C ASN A 197 -2.91 7.35 -29.69
N THR A 198 -2.34 6.43 -30.46
CA THR A 198 -0.94 6.51 -30.92
C THR A 198 -0.73 7.73 -31.81
N GLU A 199 -1.61 8.00 -32.77
CA GLU A 199 -1.50 9.18 -33.64
C GLU A 199 -1.61 10.49 -32.86
N ILE A 200 -2.53 10.58 -31.88
CA ILE A 200 -2.62 11.74 -30.98
C ILE A 200 -1.31 11.93 -30.21
N MET A 201 -0.70 10.86 -29.70
CA MET A 201 0.61 10.98 -29.05
C MET A 201 1.67 11.49 -30.03
N LEU A 202 1.68 10.99 -31.25
CA LEU A 202 2.65 11.42 -32.28
C LEU A 202 2.54 12.91 -32.58
N THR A 203 1.36 13.52 -32.43
CA THR A 203 1.22 14.99 -32.56
C THR A 203 1.81 15.77 -31.38
N LYS A 204 1.94 15.15 -30.21
CA LYS A 204 2.52 15.79 -29.00
C LYS A 204 4.03 15.65 -28.95
N VAL A 205 4.58 14.67 -29.63
CA VAL A 205 6.02 14.45 -29.74
C VAL A 205 6.61 15.44 -30.74
N LYS A 206 7.48 16.32 -30.26
CA LYS A 206 8.13 17.37 -31.07
C LYS A 206 9.39 16.90 -31.81
N MET A 207 9.81 15.65 -31.58
CA MET A 207 11.03 15.07 -32.11
C MET A 207 10.70 13.96 -33.13
N PRO A 208 11.36 13.91 -34.29
CA PRO A 208 11.20 12.80 -35.22
C PRO A 208 11.51 11.46 -34.55
N LEU A 209 10.71 10.42 -34.84
CA LEU A 209 10.92 9.09 -34.27
C LEU A 209 12.33 8.52 -34.50
N PRO A 210 12.95 8.65 -35.68
CA PRO A 210 14.31 8.14 -35.89
C PRO A 210 15.32 8.76 -34.89
N ASP A 211 15.18 10.06 -34.61
CA ASP A 211 16.04 10.78 -33.67
C ASP A 211 15.79 10.32 -32.23
N MET A 212 14.52 10.11 -31.85
CA MET A 212 14.17 9.53 -30.55
C MET A 212 14.75 8.12 -30.38
N MET A 213 14.65 7.28 -31.42
CA MET A 213 15.18 5.92 -31.38
C MET A 213 16.71 5.91 -31.33
N ALA A 214 17.37 6.80 -32.07
CA ALA A 214 18.81 6.98 -31.99
C ALA A 214 19.24 7.43 -30.58
N ALA A 215 18.55 8.39 -29.98
CA ALA A 215 18.80 8.84 -28.61
C ALA A 215 18.57 7.73 -27.57
N ALA A 216 17.51 6.94 -27.73
CA ALA A 216 17.22 5.80 -26.85
C ALA A 216 18.27 4.69 -26.97
N LEU A 217 18.74 4.40 -28.18
CA LEU A 217 19.82 3.43 -28.42
C LEU A 217 21.19 3.96 -27.96
N ALA A 218 21.42 5.27 -28.00
CA ALA A 218 22.58 5.89 -27.38
C ALA A 218 22.49 5.95 -25.84
N MET A 219 21.28 5.76 -25.28
CA MET A 219 20.93 5.95 -23.87
C MET A 219 21.32 7.35 -23.35
N ASP A 220 21.02 8.36 -24.17
CA ASP A 220 21.34 9.76 -23.91
C ASP A 220 20.26 10.45 -23.06
N GLU A 221 20.58 10.63 -21.77
CA GLU A 221 19.71 11.25 -20.76
C GLU A 221 19.56 12.77 -20.96
N SER A 222 20.41 13.40 -21.78
CA SER A 222 20.31 14.83 -22.08
C SER A 222 19.26 15.15 -23.15
N ILE A 223 18.91 14.15 -23.96
CA ILE A 223 17.95 14.28 -25.07
C ILE A 223 16.57 13.74 -24.68
N LEU A 224 16.54 12.60 -23.97
CA LEU A 224 15.31 11.94 -23.56
C LEU A 224 15.20 11.84 -22.04
N ASP A 225 14.15 12.43 -21.48
CA ASP A 225 13.81 12.32 -20.07
C ASP A 225 12.98 11.05 -19.75
N ALA A 226 12.78 10.78 -18.47
CA ALA A 226 12.05 9.60 -18.01
C ALA A 226 10.59 9.56 -18.52
N ASP A 227 9.91 10.71 -18.56
CA ASP A 227 8.51 10.81 -18.98
C ASP A 227 8.38 10.53 -20.49
N GLN A 228 9.31 11.03 -21.30
CA GLN A 228 9.38 10.77 -22.73
C GLN A 228 9.64 9.30 -23.02
N VAL A 229 10.58 8.66 -22.30
CA VAL A 229 10.84 7.22 -22.44
C VAL A 229 9.64 6.39 -21.98
N GLU A 230 8.98 6.76 -20.88
CA GLU A 230 7.78 6.06 -20.41
C GLU A 230 6.62 6.18 -21.40
N ASN A 231 6.47 7.36 -22.02
CA ASN A 231 5.54 7.53 -23.12
C ASN A 231 5.90 6.62 -24.30
N LEU A 232 7.16 6.58 -24.75
CA LEU A 232 7.57 5.65 -25.82
C LEU A 232 7.22 4.18 -25.49
N ILE A 233 7.45 3.74 -24.26
CA ILE A 233 7.11 2.38 -23.82
C ILE A 233 5.60 2.11 -23.96
N LYS A 234 4.75 3.07 -23.58
CA LYS A 234 3.27 2.96 -23.70
C LYS A 234 2.79 2.79 -25.15
N PHE A 235 3.60 3.21 -26.13
CA PHE A 235 3.26 3.13 -27.55
C PHE A 235 4.14 2.14 -28.32
N CYS A 236 4.91 1.29 -27.65
CA CYS A 236 5.48 0.13 -28.31
C CYS A 236 4.37 -0.80 -28.84
N PRO A 237 4.57 -1.40 -30.03
CA PRO A 237 3.62 -2.37 -30.57
C PRO A 237 3.61 -3.62 -29.68
N THR A 238 2.44 -4.21 -29.47
CA THR A 238 2.35 -5.51 -28.79
C THR A 238 2.88 -6.62 -29.68
N LYS A 239 3.17 -7.79 -29.10
CA LYS A 239 3.62 -8.95 -29.87
C LYS A 239 2.61 -9.34 -30.95
N GLU A 240 1.32 -9.29 -30.61
CA GLU A 240 0.22 -9.58 -31.54
C GLU A 240 0.17 -8.57 -32.69
N GLU A 241 0.37 -7.28 -32.41
CA GLU A 241 0.43 -6.22 -33.42
C GLU A 241 1.67 -6.37 -34.33
N MET A 242 2.82 -6.71 -33.75
CA MET A 242 4.04 -7.00 -34.52
C MET A 242 3.85 -8.21 -35.45
N ASP A 243 3.21 -9.28 -34.96
CA ASP A 243 2.97 -10.49 -35.75
C ASP A 243 1.92 -10.24 -36.85
N LEU A 244 0.91 -9.40 -36.57
CA LEU A 244 -0.06 -8.94 -37.57
C LEU A 244 0.62 -8.14 -38.70
N LEU A 245 1.51 -7.21 -38.35
CA LEU A 245 2.26 -6.41 -39.32
C LEU A 245 3.22 -7.25 -40.16
N LYS A 246 3.90 -8.24 -39.56
CA LYS A 246 4.76 -9.18 -40.30
C LYS A 246 3.98 -10.06 -41.27
N GLY A 247 2.74 -10.40 -40.93
CA GLY A 247 1.85 -11.23 -41.76
C GLY A 247 1.18 -10.48 -42.90
N TYR A 248 1.31 -9.15 -42.97
CA TYR A 248 0.71 -8.34 -44.01
C TYR A 248 1.50 -8.46 -45.32
N THR A 249 0.81 -8.91 -46.38
CA THR A 249 1.40 -9.14 -47.72
C THR A 249 1.08 -8.02 -48.72
N GLY A 250 0.37 -6.98 -48.29
CA GLY A 250 0.09 -5.81 -49.12
C GLY A 250 1.23 -4.79 -49.11
N ASP A 251 0.98 -3.65 -49.73
CA ASP A 251 1.92 -2.54 -49.79
C ASP A 251 1.99 -1.79 -48.44
N LEU A 252 3.16 -1.79 -47.82
CA LEU A 252 3.43 -1.16 -46.52
C LEU A 252 3.24 0.36 -46.54
N GLU A 253 3.37 1.00 -47.71
CA GLU A 253 3.18 2.45 -47.85
C GLU A 253 1.71 2.86 -47.70
N ASN A 254 0.78 1.93 -47.98
CA ASN A 254 -0.66 2.15 -47.86
C ASN A 254 -1.19 1.98 -46.44
N LEU A 255 -0.35 1.59 -45.48
CA LEU A 255 -0.74 1.43 -44.08
C LEU A 255 -1.00 2.79 -43.39
N GLY A 256 -1.82 2.76 -42.34
CA GLY A 256 -2.06 3.90 -41.46
C GLY A 256 -0.77 4.43 -40.80
N LYS A 257 -0.82 5.66 -40.27
CA LYS A 257 0.37 6.28 -39.64
C LYS A 257 0.84 5.53 -38.40
N CYS A 258 -0.08 4.91 -37.65
CA CYS A 258 0.25 4.10 -36.48
C CYS A 258 1.04 2.85 -36.87
N GLU A 259 0.61 2.17 -37.93
CA GLU A 259 1.27 0.99 -38.46
C GLU A 259 2.65 1.34 -39.03
N GLN A 260 2.78 2.45 -39.75
CA GLN A 260 4.08 2.96 -40.21
C GLN A 260 5.03 3.27 -39.04
N PHE A 261 4.50 3.84 -37.95
CA PHE A 261 5.24 4.08 -36.71
C PHE A 261 5.72 2.77 -36.06
N PHE A 262 4.86 1.75 -35.99
CA PHE A 262 5.23 0.44 -35.46
C PHE A 262 6.29 -0.26 -36.31
N LEU A 263 6.19 -0.19 -37.64
CA LEU A 263 7.21 -0.74 -38.54
C LEU A 263 8.58 -0.11 -38.30
N GLU A 264 8.64 1.19 -38.03
CA GLU A 264 9.89 1.88 -37.68
C GLU A 264 10.46 1.38 -36.35
N LEU A 265 9.63 1.23 -35.31
CA LEU A 265 10.05 0.67 -34.02
C LEU A 265 10.52 -0.79 -34.14
N MET A 266 9.91 -1.57 -35.03
CA MET A 266 10.26 -2.97 -35.27
C MET A 266 11.63 -3.16 -35.91
N LYS A 267 12.25 -2.10 -36.46
CA LYS A 267 13.65 -2.14 -36.92
C LYS A 267 14.63 -2.34 -35.78
N VAL A 268 14.23 -2.00 -34.54
CA VAL A 268 15.02 -2.21 -33.33
C VAL A 268 14.57 -3.50 -32.65
N PRO A 269 15.44 -4.52 -32.54
CA PRO A 269 15.11 -5.74 -31.81
C PRO A 269 14.77 -5.42 -30.36
N ARG A 270 13.68 -6.01 -29.84
CA ARG A 270 13.26 -5.88 -28.43
C ARG A 270 13.20 -4.42 -27.95
N VAL A 271 12.68 -3.54 -28.80
CA VAL A 271 12.61 -2.08 -28.54
C VAL A 271 12.03 -1.73 -27.16
N GLU A 272 10.95 -2.40 -26.75
CA GLU A 272 10.33 -2.16 -25.44
C GLU A 272 11.29 -2.51 -24.28
N ALA A 273 12.04 -3.62 -24.40
CA ALA A 273 13.00 -4.03 -23.37
C ALA A 273 14.16 -3.02 -23.27
N LYS A 274 14.70 -2.58 -24.41
CA LYS A 274 15.75 -1.55 -24.45
C LYS A 274 15.30 -0.23 -23.85
N LEU A 275 14.07 0.21 -24.14
CA LEU A 275 13.48 1.43 -23.56
C LEU A 275 13.28 1.29 -22.05
N ARG A 276 12.82 0.14 -21.55
CA ARG A 276 12.69 -0.12 -20.11
C ARG A 276 14.04 -0.10 -19.39
N VAL A 277 15.09 -0.63 -20.03
CA VAL A 277 16.47 -0.58 -19.53
C VAL A 277 17.00 0.84 -19.49
N PHE A 278 16.73 1.63 -20.54
CA PHE A 278 17.11 3.03 -20.56
C PHE A 278 16.38 3.84 -19.47
N LEU A 279 15.07 3.62 -19.29
CA LEU A 279 14.30 4.23 -18.20
C LEU A 279 14.89 3.88 -16.82
N PHE A 280 15.26 2.62 -16.61
CA PHE A 280 15.91 2.21 -15.38
C PHE A 280 17.24 2.94 -15.17
N LYS A 281 18.08 3.07 -16.21
CA LYS A 281 19.34 3.82 -16.16
C LYS A 281 19.12 5.28 -15.73
N ILE A 282 18.15 5.98 -16.33
CA ILE A 282 17.79 7.38 -15.96
C ILE A 282 17.45 7.48 -14.47
N GLN A 283 16.66 6.52 -13.96
CA GLN A 283 16.15 6.58 -12.59
C GLN A 283 17.12 6.01 -11.54
N PHE A 284 18.11 5.21 -11.95
CA PHE A 284 18.95 4.41 -11.05
C PHE A 284 19.67 5.25 -10.00
N ASN A 285 20.36 6.31 -10.41
CA ASN A 285 21.14 7.15 -9.49
C ASN A 285 20.26 7.81 -8.43
N PHE A 286 19.08 8.29 -8.84
CA PHE A 286 18.11 8.88 -7.92
C PHE A 286 17.59 7.83 -6.94
N GLN A 287 17.14 6.67 -7.43
CA GLN A 287 16.62 5.58 -6.61
C GLN A 287 17.67 5.09 -5.59
N VAL A 288 18.90 4.84 -6.01
CA VAL A 288 19.98 4.39 -5.11
C VAL A 288 20.35 5.47 -4.09
N SER A 289 20.43 6.74 -4.50
CA SER A 289 20.75 7.84 -3.58
C SER A 289 19.68 8.03 -2.52
N ASP A 290 18.40 8.03 -2.92
CA ASP A 290 17.27 8.18 -2.01
C ASP A 290 17.18 7.00 -1.05
N PHE A 291 17.33 5.78 -1.58
CA PHE A 291 17.37 4.57 -0.77
C PHE A 291 18.53 4.60 0.26
N LYS A 292 19.75 4.98 -0.15
CA LYS A 292 20.88 5.17 0.77
C LYS A 292 20.58 6.18 1.87
N LYS A 293 19.90 7.30 1.57
CA LYS A 293 19.51 8.29 2.59
C LYS A 293 18.59 7.67 3.63
N SER A 294 17.58 6.92 3.19
CA SER A 294 16.67 6.21 4.09
C SER A 294 17.40 5.20 4.98
N LEU A 295 18.32 4.41 4.42
CA LEU A 295 19.13 3.46 5.21
C LEU A 295 20.05 4.15 6.23
N ASN A 296 20.69 5.25 5.83
CA ASN A 296 21.54 6.03 6.73
C ASN A 296 20.73 6.67 7.86
N LEU A 297 19.48 7.05 7.61
CA LEU A 297 18.60 7.59 8.63
C LEU A 297 18.22 6.54 9.69
N VAL A 298 17.95 5.30 9.26
CA VAL A 298 17.75 4.16 10.16
C VAL A 298 18.99 3.93 11.02
N ASN A 299 20.18 3.87 10.40
CA ASN A 299 21.45 3.67 11.10
C ASN A 299 21.72 4.80 12.11
N SER A 300 21.58 6.05 11.69
CA SER A 300 21.84 7.23 12.52
C SER A 300 20.89 7.26 13.72
N SER A 301 19.59 7.02 13.51
CA SER A 301 18.63 6.95 14.63
C SER A 301 18.95 5.83 15.62
N CYS A 302 19.35 4.64 15.13
CA CYS A 302 19.77 3.55 16.00
C CYS A 302 21.01 3.92 16.84
N GLU A 303 21.99 4.57 16.21
CA GLU A 303 23.24 4.96 16.85
C GLU A 303 23.02 6.08 17.89
N GLU A 304 22.30 7.13 17.52
CA GLU A 304 21.90 8.24 18.38
C GLU A 304 21.22 7.74 19.66
N VAL A 305 20.21 6.88 19.53
CA VAL A 305 19.48 6.30 20.67
C VAL A 305 20.39 5.49 21.58
N ARG A 306 21.29 4.67 21.01
CA ARG A 306 22.21 3.84 21.80
C ARG A 306 23.33 4.64 22.47
N ARG A 307 23.79 5.71 21.83
CA ARG A 307 24.90 6.54 22.32
C ARG A 307 24.45 7.61 23.30
N SER A 308 23.18 8.05 23.27
CA SER A 308 22.69 9.08 24.19
C SER A 308 22.80 8.63 25.65
N LEU A 309 23.76 9.22 26.37
CA LEU A 309 23.92 9.04 27.81
C LEU A 309 22.76 9.69 28.57
N LYS A 310 22.24 10.82 28.05
CA LYS A 310 21.12 11.54 28.65
C LYS A 310 19.86 10.68 28.68
N LEU A 311 19.55 9.99 27.58
CA LEU A 311 18.43 9.05 27.52
C LEU A 311 18.58 7.93 28.55
N LYS A 312 19.78 7.35 28.69
CA LYS A 312 20.06 6.28 29.67
C LYS A 312 19.81 6.74 31.11
N GLU A 313 20.26 7.94 31.47
CA GLU A 313 20.02 8.50 32.81
C GLU A 313 18.53 8.79 33.06
N ILE A 314 17.80 9.25 32.05
CA ILE A 314 16.34 9.43 32.13
C ILE A 314 15.63 8.08 32.35
N MET A 315 16.02 7.03 31.61
CA MET A 315 15.46 5.68 31.78
C MET A 315 15.71 5.14 33.20
N LYS A 316 16.91 5.37 33.77
CA LYS A 316 17.21 5.04 35.16
C LYS A 316 16.35 5.80 36.15
N ALA A 317 16.14 7.10 35.94
CA ALA A 317 15.27 7.91 36.79
C ALA A 317 13.81 7.41 36.76
N ILE A 318 13.32 7.03 35.58
CA ILE A 318 11.98 6.45 35.41
C ILE A 318 11.88 5.10 36.14
N LEU A 319 12.88 4.23 36.01
CA LEU A 319 12.92 2.95 36.72
C LEU A 319 12.87 3.14 38.24
N PHE A 320 13.67 4.08 38.76
CA PHE A 320 13.69 4.41 40.19
C PHE A 320 12.32 4.92 40.67
N LEU A 321 11.69 5.83 39.93
CA LEU A 321 10.35 6.34 40.26
C LEU A 321 9.31 5.23 40.24
N GLY A 322 9.31 4.39 39.21
CA GLY A 322 8.41 3.25 39.08
C GLY A 322 8.54 2.27 40.25
N ASN A 323 9.77 1.89 40.61
CA ASN A 323 10.03 0.99 41.74
C ASN A 323 9.64 1.59 43.09
N THR A 324 9.82 2.91 43.26
CA THR A 324 9.42 3.61 44.48
C THR A 324 7.89 3.63 44.62
N LEU A 325 7.18 3.95 43.54
CA LEU A 325 5.71 3.98 43.54
C LEU A 325 5.08 2.60 43.70
N ASN A 326 5.71 1.57 43.14
CA ASN A 326 5.21 0.19 43.19
C ASN A 326 5.79 -0.61 44.38
N HIS A 327 6.43 0.05 45.35
CA HIS A 327 7.01 -0.63 46.51
C HIS A 327 5.95 -1.44 47.27
N GLY A 328 6.29 -2.67 47.66
CA GLY A 328 5.36 -3.58 48.34
C GLY A 328 4.29 -4.22 47.45
N THR A 329 4.33 -3.99 46.12
CA THR A 329 3.43 -4.66 45.15
C THR A 329 4.19 -5.65 44.28
N ALA A 330 3.46 -6.55 43.60
CA ALA A 330 4.05 -7.46 42.60
C ALA A 330 4.71 -6.75 41.40
N ARG A 331 4.53 -5.43 41.26
CA ARG A 331 5.12 -4.60 40.19
C ARG A 331 6.36 -3.82 40.65
N GLY A 332 6.74 -3.93 41.93
CA GLY A 332 7.94 -3.31 42.48
C GLY A 332 9.21 -4.10 42.16
N SER A 333 10.37 -3.56 42.56
CA SER A 333 11.69 -4.20 42.40
C SER A 333 12.01 -4.69 40.98
N ALA A 334 11.49 -3.99 39.97
CA ALA A 334 11.76 -4.29 38.57
C ALA A 334 13.22 -3.95 38.21
N LEU A 335 13.83 -4.79 37.36
CA LEU A 335 15.17 -4.54 36.78
C LEU A 335 15.12 -3.67 35.52
N GLY A 336 13.95 -3.56 34.90
CA GLY A 336 13.69 -2.80 33.68
C GLY A 336 12.19 -2.77 33.39
N PHE A 337 11.80 -2.10 32.32
CA PHE A 337 10.41 -2.00 31.89
C PHE A 337 10.30 -2.01 30.37
N LYS A 338 9.15 -2.44 29.85
CA LYS A 338 8.85 -2.42 28.42
C LYS A 338 8.71 -1.01 27.88
N LEU A 339 9.07 -0.79 26.63
CA LEU A 339 9.19 0.54 26.02
C LEU A 339 7.88 1.34 26.09
N ASP A 340 6.74 0.70 25.84
CA ASP A 340 5.41 1.33 25.89
C ASP A 340 5.04 1.87 27.29
N SER A 341 5.73 1.42 28.35
CA SER A 341 5.51 1.94 29.71
C SER A 341 5.87 3.42 29.82
N LEU A 342 6.73 3.94 28.93
CA LEU A 342 7.07 5.36 28.87
C LEU A 342 5.85 6.24 28.64
N LEU A 343 4.90 5.78 27.84
CA LEU A 343 3.69 6.54 27.51
C LEU A 343 2.72 6.62 28.71
N LYS A 344 2.83 5.72 29.69
CA LYS A 344 1.97 5.68 30.88
C LYS A 344 2.37 6.69 31.96
N LEU A 345 3.50 7.39 31.80
CA LEU A 345 3.97 8.41 32.74
C LEU A 345 3.03 9.63 32.79
N THR A 346 2.22 9.83 31.75
CA THR A 346 1.18 10.87 31.73
C THR A 346 -0.12 10.45 32.42
N ASP A 347 -0.35 9.14 32.58
CA ASP A 347 -1.59 8.61 33.15
C ASP A 347 -1.57 8.64 34.68
N THR A 348 -0.38 8.46 35.27
CA THR A 348 -0.19 8.51 36.71
C THR A 348 -0.21 9.96 37.19
N ARG A 349 -1.22 10.32 38.00
CA ARG A 349 -1.40 11.67 38.56
C ARG A 349 -1.03 11.72 40.05
N ALA A 350 -0.53 12.88 40.48
CA ALA A 350 -0.35 13.19 41.88
C ALA A 350 -1.71 13.32 42.60
N SER A 351 -1.72 13.23 43.93
CA SER A 351 -2.94 13.32 44.75
C SER A 351 -3.76 14.60 44.50
N ASN A 352 -3.09 15.70 44.14
CA ASN A 352 -3.75 16.96 43.80
C ASN A 352 -4.32 17.01 42.38
N SER A 353 -4.23 15.92 41.60
CA SER A 353 -4.66 15.75 40.20
C SER A 353 -4.08 16.73 39.16
N LYS A 354 -3.36 17.77 39.60
CA LYS A 354 -2.80 18.86 38.77
C LYS A 354 -1.51 18.48 38.07
N MET A 355 -0.77 17.49 38.58
CA MET A 355 0.55 17.11 38.08
C MET A 355 0.60 15.63 37.73
N THR A 356 1.17 15.27 36.58
CA THR A 356 1.43 13.88 36.21
C THR A 356 2.84 13.44 36.66
N LEU A 357 3.12 12.14 36.65
CA LEU A 357 4.44 11.62 36.94
C LEU A 357 5.49 12.16 35.95
N MET A 358 5.11 12.37 34.68
CA MET A 358 5.97 13.00 33.68
C MET A 358 6.37 14.44 34.07
N HIS A 359 5.41 15.24 34.52
CA HIS A 359 5.69 16.59 35.02
C HIS A 359 6.61 16.56 36.23
N TYR A 360 6.36 15.64 37.16
CA TYR A 360 7.20 15.48 38.35
C TYR A 360 8.64 15.11 37.97
N LEU A 361 8.83 14.17 37.05
CA LEU A 361 10.15 13.79 36.54
C LEU A 361 10.87 15.01 35.95
N CYS A 362 10.23 15.73 35.02
CA CYS A 362 10.82 16.92 34.40
C CYS A 362 11.20 17.99 35.43
N LYS A 363 10.33 18.26 36.41
CA LYS A 363 10.58 19.22 37.49
C LYS A 363 11.78 18.80 38.36
N LYS A 364 11.90 17.51 38.69
CA LYS A 364 13.03 16.99 39.46
C LYS A 364 14.34 17.02 38.68
N LEU A 365 14.32 16.64 37.41
CA LEU A 365 15.47 16.74 36.51
C LEU A 365 15.93 18.20 36.35
N ALA A 366 15.02 19.15 36.18
CA ALA A 366 15.37 20.58 36.12
C ALA A 366 16.15 21.07 37.35
N SER A 367 15.78 20.58 38.54
CA SER A 367 16.44 20.97 39.79
C SER A 367 17.79 20.27 40.04
N LYS A 368 17.97 19.04 39.57
CA LYS A 368 19.15 18.21 39.92
C LYS A 368 20.15 18.00 38.78
N ALA A 369 19.65 17.91 37.55
CA ALA A 369 20.42 17.58 36.36
C ALA A 369 19.78 18.25 35.12
N PRO A 370 19.81 19.59 35.02
CA PRO A 370 19.12 20.32 33.95
C PRO A 370 19.63 19.95 32.56
N GLY A 371 20.90 19.54 32.42
CA GLY A 371 21.48 19.07 31.15
C GLY A 371 20.92 17.73 30.63
N LEU A 372 19.95 17.12 31.31
CA LEU A 372 19.19 15.97 30.80
C LEU A 372 17.91 16.40 30.06
N LEU A 373 17.42 17.62 30.26
CA LEU A 373 16.13 18.07 29.70
C LEU A 373 16.16 18.21 28.17
N ASP A 374 17.34 18.43 27.61
CA ASP A 374 17.61 18.58 26.18
C ASP A 374 18.07 17.26 25.52
N PHE A 375 17.84 16.09 26.13
CA PHE A 375 18.24 14.79 25.56
C PHE A 375 17.69 14.53 24.16
N HIS A 376 16.57 15.17 23.80
CA HIS A 376 15.98 15.09 22.48
C HIS A 376 16.90 15.64 21.38
N GLN A 377 17.84 16.52 21.73
CA GLN A 377 18.86 17.04 20.82
C GLN A 377 19.91 15.98 20.44
N ASP A 378 20.03 14.89 21.22
CA ASP A 378 20.86 13.75 20.86
C ASP A 378 20.19 12.84 19.82
N LEU A 379 18.89 13.04 19.55
CA LEU A 379 18.01 12.12 18.79
C LEU A 379 17.44 12.78 17.51
N VAL A 380 18.27 13.50 16.78
CA VAL A 380 17.86 14.33 15.64
C VAL A 380 17.25 13.53 14.48
N SER A 381 17.72 12.30 14.25
CA SER A 381 17.25 11.44 13.16
C SER A 381 15.94 10.71 13.51
N LEU A 382 15.55 10.69 14.79
CA LEU A 382 14.45 9.86 15.29
C LEU A 382 13.11 10.17 14.61
N GLU A 383 12.76 11.44 14.43
CA GLU A 383 11.47 11.85 13.85
C GLU A 383 11.34 11.49 12.37
N ALA A 384 12.43 11.60 11.62
CA ALA A 384 12.43 11.26 10.22
C ALA A 384 12.52 9.73 10.05
N ALA A 385 13.30 9.04 10.90
CA ALA A 385 13.40 7.59 10.91
C ALA A 385 12.07 6.91 11.27
N SER A 386 11.24 7.49 12.15
CA SER A 386 9.96 6.90 12.53
C SER A 386 8.92 6.84 11.40
N LYS A 387 9.19 7.53 10.28
CA LYS A 387 8.34 7.51 9.08
C LYS A 387 8.75 6.42 8.09
N ILE A 388 9.91 5.80 8.28
CA ILE A 388 10.43 4.74 7.42
C ILE A 388 9.80 3.41 7.82
N GLN A 389 9.30 2.66 6.84
CA GLN A 389 8.84 1.30 7.02
C GLN A 389 9.89 0.33 6.46
N LEU A 390 10.36 -0.62 7.29
CA LEU A 390 11.37 -1.59 6.84
C LEU A 390 10.88 -2.46 5.67
N LYS A 391 9.57 -2.68 5.57
CA LYS A 391 8.95 -3.38 4.44
C LYS A 391 9.08 -2.61 3.12
N SER A 392 8.86 -1.29 3.12
CA SER A 392 9.08 -0.43 1.94
C SER A 392 10.53 -0.54 1.47
N LEU A 393 11.47 -0.46 2.42
CA LEU A 393 12.89 -0.60 2.10
C LEU A 393 13.23 -1.96 1.49
N ALA A 394 12.59 -3.04 1.93
CA ALA A 394 12.77 -4.36 1.33
C ALA A 394 12.23 -4.41 -0.11
N GLU A 395 11.07 -3.80 -0.38
CA GLU A 395 10.48 -3.72 -1.72
C GLU A 395 11.35 -2.87 -2.67
N GLU A 396 11.86 -1.74 -2.19
CA GLU A 396 12.79 -0.87 -2.93
C GLU A 396 14.10 -1.61 -3.26
N MET A 397 14.70 -2.30 -2.28
CA MET A 397 15.90 -3.12 -2.50
C MET A 397 15.68 -4.17 -3.59
N GLN A 398 14.54 -4.87 -3.53
CA GLN A 398 14.17 -5.87 -4.53
C GLN A 398 13.94 -5.26 -5.91
N SER A 399 13.34 -4.06 -5.97
CA SER A 399 13.15 -3.33 -7.21
C SER A 399 14.49 -3.00 -7.88
N ILE A 400 15.45 -2.49 -7.10
CA ILE A 400 16.80 -2.15 -7.58
C ILE A 400 17.54 -3.41 -8.11
N ILE A 401 17.55 -4.51 -7.34
CA ILE A 401 18.19 -5.77 -7.75
C ILE A 401 17.57 -6.30 -9.04
N LYS A 402 16.23 -6.43 -9.08
CA LYS A 402 15.52 -6.95 -10.26
C LYS A 402 15.66 -6.03 -11.47
N GLY A 403 15.75 -4.72 -11.25
CA GLY A 403 16.04 -3.76 -12.30
C GLY A 403 17.41 -4.02 -12.94
N LEU A 404 18.45 -4.19 -12.12
CA LEU A 404 19.79 -4.53 -12.61
C LEU A 404 19.85 -5.90 -13.28
N GLU A 405 19.15 -6.91 -12.77
CA GLU A 405 19.03 -8.22 -13.43
C GLU A 405 18.45 -8.10 -14.84
N LYS A 406 17.38 -7.32 -15.01
CA LYS A 406 16.77 -7.07 -16.33
C LYS A 406 17.73 -6.34 -17.28
N VAL A 407 18.51 -5.40 -16.76
CA VAL A 407 19.55 -4.71 -17.53
C VAL A 407 20.59 -5.69 -18.05
N LYS A 408 21.09 -6.58 -17.20
CA LYS A 408 22.07 -7.60 -17.59
C LYS A 408 21.50 -8.57 -18.62
N LEU A 409 20.26 -9.02 -18.42
CA LEU A 409 19.57 -9.89 -19.39
C LEU A 409 19.43 -9.25 -20.78
N GLU A 410 19.10 -7.95 -20.86
CA GLU A 410 19.02 -7.27 -22.16
C GLU A 410 20.41 -7.00 -22.75
N LEU A 411 21.43 -6.76 -21.94
CA LEU A 411 22.82 -6.64 -22.41
C LEU A 411 23.27 -7.93 -23.11
N ASP A 412 22.99 -9.08 -22.50
CA ASP A 412 23.31 -10.41 -23.05
C ASP A 412 22.48 -10.68 -24.31
N ALA A 413 21.17 -10.43 -24.27
CA ALA A 413 20.28 -10.63 -25.41
C ALA A 413 20.65 -9.74 -26.61
N SER A 414 21.23 -8.56 -26.35
CA SER A 414 21.65 -7.60 -27.38
C SER A 414 22.84 -8.06 -28.21
N GLU A 415 23.57 -9.10 -27.79
CA GLU A 415 24.77 -9.57 -28.47
C GLU A 415 24.54 -9.94 -29.94
N ASN A 416 23.36 -10.49 -30.24
CA ASN A 416 23.01 -11.00 -31.56
C ASN A 416 22.20 -10.00 -32.41
N ASP A 417 22.04 -8.75 -31.96
CA ASP A 417 21.22 -7.75 -32.66
C ASP A 417 21.93 -7.11 -33.87
N GLY A 418 23.23 -7.34 -34.03
CA GLY A 418 24.03 -6.71 -35.08
C GLY A 418 24.31 -5.22 -34.82
N PRO A 419 24.69 -4.45 -35.87
CA PRO A 419 25.22 -3.09 -35.71
C PRO A 419 24.28 -2.08 -35.06
N VAL A 420 22.96 -2.29 -35.17
CA VAL A 420 21.93 -1.38 -34.64
C VAL A 420 22.02 -1.23 -33.11
N SER A 421 22.52 -2.24 -32.40
CA SER A 421 22.64 -2.24 -30.94
C SER A 421 24.08 -2.01 -30.45
N ASN A 422 25.05 -1.72 -31.32
CA ASN A 422 26.46 -1.58 -30.92
C ASN A 422 26.68 -0.48 -29.88
N THR A 423 26.17 0.73 -30.16
CA THR A 423 26.26 1.87 -29.24
C THR A 423 25.52 1.56 -27.94
N PHE A 424 24.31 1.01 -28.04
CA PHE A 424 23.50 0.60 -26.88
C PHE A 424 24.27 -0.36 -25.96
N ARG A 425 24.84 -1.44 -26.52
CA ARG A 425 25.60 -2.43 -25.75
C ARG A 425 26.80 -1.81 -25.05
N LYS A 426 27.55 -0.97 -25.75
CA LYS A 426 28.74 -0.31 -25.18
C LYS A 426 28.35 0.54 -23.97
N THR A 427 27.42 1.47 -24.15
CA THR A 427 26.96 2.36 -23.07
C THR A 427 26.32 1.55 -21.94
N LEU A 428 25.63 0.46 -22.26
CA LEU A 428 24.97 -0.38 -21.26
C LEU A 428 25.95 -1.20 -20.44
N ASN A 429 27.01 -1.71 -21.06
CA ASN A 429 28.08 -2.39 -20.35
C ASN A 429 28.79 -1.45 -19.35
N GLU A 430 29.11 -0.23 -19.77
CA GLU A 430 29.70 0.80 -18.89
C GLU A 430 28.78 1.09 -17.69
N PHE A 431 27.47 1.22 -17.93
CA PHE A 431 26.49 1.39 -16.86
C PHE A 431 26.41 0.18 -15.93
N VAL A 432 26.40 -1.06 -16.45
CA VAL A 432 26.33 -2.28 -15.64
C VAL A 432 27.46 -2.36 -14.63
N VAL A 433 28.70 -2.07 -15.04
CA VAL A 433 29.87 -2.11 -14.13
C VAL A 433 29.69 -1.15 -12.94
N ILE A 434 29.21 0.06 -13.21
CA ILE A 434 28.94 1.07 -12.18
C ILE A 434 27.77 0.62 -11.29
N ALA A 435 26.68 0.18 -11.92
CA ALA A 435 25.47 -0.23 -11.22
C ALA A 435 25.69 -1.46 -10.31
N GLU A 436 26.48 -2.46 -10.75
CA GLU A 436 26.83 -3.62 -9.91
C GLU A 436 27.61 -3.21 -8.67
N THR A 437 28.53 -2.26 -8.80
CA THR A 437 29.31 -1.73 -7.68
C THR A 437 28.40 -1.00 -6.68
N GLU A 438 27.51 -0.15 -7.18
CA GLU A 438 26.55 0.60 -6.38
C GLU A 438 25.52 -0.30 -5.69
N VAL A 439 24.99 -1.31 -6.40
CA VAL A 439 24.07 -2.30 -5.85
C VAL A 439 24.76 -3.14 -4.78
N SER A 440 26.00 -3.55 -4.98
CA SER A 440 26.78 -4.28 -3.97
C SER A 440 26.97 -3.44 -2.70
N SER A 441 27.33 -2.17 -2.87
CA SER A 441 27.48 -1.20 -1.76
C SER A 441 26.17 -1.04 -0.98
N VAL A 442 25.06 -0.79 -1.67
CA VAL A 442 23.76 -0.55 -1.00
C VAL A 442 23.17 -1.83 -0.40
N THR A 443 23.45 -3.01 -0.96
CA THR A 443 23.10 -4.31 -0.36
C THR A 443 23.75 -4.48 1.00
N SER A 444 25.05 -4.15 1.10
CA SER A 444 25.78 -4.18 2.37
C SER A 444 25.17 -3.21 3.38
N LEU A 445 24.92 -1.97 2.97
CA LEU A 445 24.30 -0.95 3.82
C LEU A 445 22.90 -1.36 4.31
N TYR A 446 22.09 -1.96 3.44
CA TYR A 446 20.76 -2.49 3.77
C TYR A 446 20.85 -3.59 4.84
N SER A 447 21.79 -4.52 4.70
CA SER A 447 22.02 -5.57 5.70
C SER A 447 22.42 -5.00 7.06
N ILE A 448 23.30 -3.99 7.08
CA ILE A 448 23.73 -3.31 8.30
C ILE A 448 22.55 -2.56 8.94
N ALA A 449 21.75 -1.84 8.15
CA ALA A 449 20.57 -1.11 8.63
C ALA A 449 19.53 -2.06 9.26
N GLY A 450 19.25 -3.20 8.61
CA GLY A 450 18.36 -4.22 9.17
C GLY A 450 18.86 -4.77 10.50
N LYS A 451 20.15 -5.14 10.59
CA LYS A 451 20.75 -5.60 11.86
C LYS A 451 20.70 -4.54 12.96
N ASN A 452 20.95 -3.28 12.60
CA ASN A 452 20.88 -2.18 13.55
C ASN A 452 19.46 -1.93 14.04
N ALA A 453 18.47 -2.02 13.17
CA ALA A 453 17.06 -1.95 13.51
C ALA A 453 16.65 -3.07 14.50
N ASP A 454 16.96 -4.32 14.19
CA ASP A 454 16.65 -5.46 15.06
C ASP A 454 17.34 -5.34 16.41
N ALA A 455 18.63 -4.99 16.40
CA ALA A 455 19.38 -4.77 17.61
C ALA A 455 18.81 -3.61 18.45
N LEU A 456 18.01 -2.69 17.88
CA LEU A 456 17.45 -1.55 18.62
C LEU A 456 16.24 -2.01 19.40
N ALA A 457 15.38 -2.82 18.79
CA ALA A 457 14.28 -3.49 19.49
C ALA A 457 14.83 -4.36 20.63
N LEU A 458 15.86 -5.18 20.36
CA LEU A 458 16.51 -6.02 21.38
C LEU A 458 17.14 -5.18 22.50
N TYR A 459 17.71 -4.03 22.18
CA TYR A 459 18.30 -3.12 23.18
C TYR A 459 17.26 -2.62 24.20
N PHE A 460 16.00 -2.46 23.81
CA PHE A 460 14.90 -2.14 24.73
C PHE A 460 14.17 -3.36 25.31
N GLY A 461 14.67 -4.57 25.05
CA GLY A 461 14.04 -5.82 25.49
C GLY A 461 12.76 -6.17 24.73
N GLU A 462 12.56 -5.60 23.55
CA GLU A 462 11.45 -5.91 22.65
C GLU A 462 11.86 -6.99 21.64
N ASP A 463 10.87 -7.73 21.14
CA ASP A 463 11.06 -8.74 20.09
C ASP A 463 10.93 -8.07 18.71
N PRO A 464 11.98 -8.06 17.86
CA PRO A 464 11.92 -7.43 16.53
C PRO A 464 10.80 -7.97 15.64
N ALA A 465 10.38 -9.23 15.83
CA ALA A 465 9.29 -9.82 15.05
C ALA A 465 7.90 -9.27 15.46
N ARG A 466 7.79 -8.72 16.66
CA ARG A 466 6.53 -8.22 17.23
C ARG A 466 6.49 -6.70 17.38
N CYS A 467 7.65 -6.08 17.55
CA CYS A 467 7.85 -4.65 17.72
C CYS A 467 8.92 -4.20 16.72
N PRO A 468 8.54 -3.94 15.46
CA PRO A 468 9.48 -3.57 14.42
C PRO A 468 10.07 -2.18 14.69
N PHE A 469 11.12 -1.83 13.95
CA PHE A 469 11.86 -0.58 14.10
C PHE A 469 10.97 0.68 14.10
N GLU A 470 10.00 0.75 13.19
CA GLU A 470 9.06 1.87 13.11
C GLU A 470 8.24 2.03 14.38
N GLN A 471 7.86 0.93 15.05
CA GLN A 471 7.11 0.98 16.29
C GLN A 471 8.00 1.45 17.45
N VAL A 472 9.22 0.92 17.55
CA VAL A 472 10.20 1.33 18.57
C VAL A 472 10.49 2.83 18.47
N THR A 473 10.81 3.30 17.26
CA THR A 473 11.11 4.72 17.01
C THR A 473 9.89 5.61 17.22
N GLN A 474 8.68 5.16 16.85
CA GLN A 474 7.44 5.90 17.08
C GLN A 474 7.12 6.04 18.58
N THR A 475 7.29 4.97 19.37
CA THR A 475 7.08 5.03 20.83
C THR A 475 8.08 5.98 21.48
N LEU A 476 9.37 5.92 21.09
CA LEU A 476 10.39 6.86 21.57
C LEU A 476 10.08 8.30 21.18
N LEU A 477 9.67 8.55 19.94
CA LEU A 477 9.31 9.89 19.47
C LEU A 477 8.11 10.45 20.25
N ASN A 478 7.10 9.62 20.50
CA ASN A 478 5.96 10.00 21.32
C ASN A 478 6.39 10.34 22.75
N PHE A 479 7.25 9.53 23.35
CA PHE A 479 7.84 9.83 24.66
C PHE A 479 8.59 11.18 24.66
N VAL A 480 9.45 11.43 23.68
CA VAL A 480 10.18 12.70 23.53
C VAL A 480 9.21 13.88 23.49
N ARG A 481 8.14 13.79 22.68
CA ARG A 481 7.13 14.84 22.56
C ARG A 481 6.39 15.08 23.87
N LEU A 482 5.97 14.01 24.56
CA LEU A 482 5.29 14.10 25.86
C LEU A 482 6.20 14.71 26.94
N PHE A 483 7.47 14.29 26.98
CA PHE A 483 8.46 14.82 27.91
C PHE A 483 8.66 16.33 27.69
N ARG A 484 8.90 16.75 26.44
CA ARG A 484 9.10 18.17 26.10
C ARG A 484 7.87 19.00 26.47
N LYS A 485 6.68 18.52 26.13
CA LYS A 485 5.42 19.18 26.49
C LYS A 485 5.29 19.37 28.00
N ALA A 486 5.53 18.33 28.79
CA ALA A 486 5.46 18.40 30.25
C ALA A 486 6.53 19.33 30.85
N HIS A 487 7.71 19.40 30.25
CA HIS A 487 8.75 20.34 30.65
C HIS A 487 8.35 21.80 30.37
N ASP A 488 7.84 22.08 29.18
CA ASP A 488 7.37 23.42 28.79
C ASP A 488 6.20 23.89 29.67
N GLU A 489 5.25 23.00 29.97
CA GLU A 489 4.14 23.25 30.90
C GLU A 489 4.64 23.57 32.32
N ASN A 490 5.64 22.85 32.82
CA ASN A 490 6.29 23.15 34.10
C ASN A 490 6.98 24.53 34.10
N CYS A 491 7.70 24.90 33.03
CA CYS A 491 8.34 26.20 32.92
C CYS A 491 7.31 27.34 32.95
N LYS A 492 6.23 27.22 32.17
CA LYS A 492 5.12 28.18 32.17
C LYS A 492 4.47 28.32 33.54
N GLN A 493 4.25 27.21 34.23
CA GLN A 493 3.68 27.21 35.59
C GLN A 493 4.61 27.89 36.59
N ALA A 494 5.92 27.63 36.53
CA ALA A 494 6.90 28.27 37.39
C ALA A 494 7.00 29.79 37.13
N GLU A 495 6.90 30.22 35.88
CA GLU A 495 6.84 31.65 35.53
C GLU A 495 5.58 32.33 36.08
N LEU A 496 4.42 31.66 36.00
CA LEU A 496 3.16 32.18 36.53
C LEU A 496 3.21 32.32 38.05
N GLU A 497 3.76 31.31 38.74
CA GLU A 497 3.96 31.32 40.20
C GLU A 497 4.92 32.45 40.62
N LYS A 498 6.03 32.63 39.90
CA LYS A 498 6.97 33.74 40.13
C LYS A 498 6.32 35.11 39.95
N LYS A 499 5.52 35.29 38.88
CA LYS A 499 4.76 36.54 38.64
C LYS A 499 3.73 36.80 39.72
N LYS A 500 3.05 35.75 40.20
CA LYS A 500 2.06 35.88 41.29
C LYS A 500 2.74 36.27 42.60
N ALA A 501 3.84 35.61 42.95
CA ALA A 501 4.62 35.91 44.15
C ALA A 501 5.19 37.34 44.12
N GLN A 502 5.65 37.81 42.96
CA GLN A 502 6.10 39.21 42.78
C GLN A 502 4.97 40.21 43.02
N LYS A 503 3.79 39.98 42.44
CA LYS A 503 2.61 40.84 42.68
C LYS A 503 2.14 40.83 44.13
N GLU A 504 2.17 39.67 44.79
CA GLU A 504 1.82 39.55 46.20
C GLU A 504 2.82 40.32 47.08
N ALA A 505 4.12 40.20 46.82
CA ALA A 505 5.17 40.95 47.52
C ALA A 505 5.07 42.47 47.29
N GLU A 506 4.75 42.90 46.07
CA GLU A 506 4.50 44.32 45.76
C GLU A 506 3.28 44.87 46.51
N MET A 507 2.19 44.09 46.58
CA MET A 507 1.00 44.47 47.34
C MET A 507 1.25 44.53 48.85
N GLU A 508 2.04 43.61 49.42
CA GLU A 508 2.42 43.65 50.83
C GLU A 508 3.33 44.85 51.15
N ASN A 509 4.33 45.12 50.31
CA ASN A 509 5.17 46.31 50.45
C ASN A 509 4.35 47.62 50.35
N ALA A 510 3.40 47.70 49.41
CA ALA A 510 2.51 48.85 49.28
C ALA A 510 1.60 49.05 50.52
N LYS A 511 1.12 47.96 51.13
CA LYS A 511 0.35 48.01 52.40
C LYS A 511 1.22 48.43 53.58
N GLY A 512 2.46 47.95 53.68
CA GLY A 512 3.41 48.35 54.74
C GLY A 512 3.79 49.83 54.69
N ILE A 513 3.97 50.40 53.49
CA ILE A 513 4.26 51.82 53.28
C ILE A 513 3.03 52.70 53.63
N SER A 514 1.82 52.22 53.40
CA SER A 514 0.58 52.94 53.74
C SER A 514 0.36 53.02 55.27
N LEU A 515 0.68 51.96 56.01
CA LEU A 515 0.55 51.91 57.47
C LEU A 515 1.55 52.81 58.20
N THR A 516 2.80 52.85 57.74
CA THR A 516 3.84 53.75 58.29
C THR A 516 3.52 55.22 58.05
N ARG A 517 2.87 55.57 56.93
CA ARG A 517 2.44 56.95 56.64
C ARG A 517 1.20 57.42 57.43
N LYS A 518 0.39 56.49 57.96
CA LYS A 518 -0.76 56.80 58.83
C LYS A 518 -0.37 56.97 60.30
N GLY A 519 0.68 56.29 60.79
CA GLY A 519 1.18 56.44 62.16
C GLY A 519 1.87 57.78 62.43
N GLY A 520 2.51 58.37 61.42
CA GLY A 520 3.19 59.67 61.54
C GLY A 520 2.28 60.91 61.48
N LYS A 521 0.94 60.75 61.48
CA LYS A 521 -0.02 61.87 61.44
C LYS A 521 -0.78 62.10 62.75
N THR A 522 -0.45 61.37 63.81
CA THR A 522 -1.08 61.49 65.15
C THR A 522 -0.18 62.12 66.21
N GLU A 523 1.04 62.53 65.86
CA GLU A 523 1.92 63.35 66.72
C GLU A 523 2.20 64.69 66.03
N SER A 524 1.26 65.62 66.12
CA SER A 524 1.48 67.07 65.93
C SER A 524 0.37 67.85 66.59
#